data_AF-A0A182SXW3-F1
#
_entry.id   AF-A0A182SXW3-F1
#
_cell.length_a   1.000
_cell.length_b   1.000
_cell.length_c   1.000
_cell.angle_alpha   90.00
_cell.angle_beta   90.00
_cell.angle_gamma   90.00
#
_symmetry.space_group_name_H-M   'P 1'
#
loop_
_entity.id
_entity.type
_entity.pdbx_description
1 polymer ?
#
loop_
_entity_poly.entity_id
_entity_poly.type
_entity_poly.pdbx_seq_one_letter_code
_entity_poly.pdbx_strand_id
1 'polypeptide(L)'
;MVFVISLHRTDAAWGNTNYNYDTDITFLIYDWTQSKFSTHTTAETNFDTFGCKPAEPFVVILHGWSEGCSITQWVRDTLNNFIIHRKGCILCLDYSVIADNNDYFTVVKMVDPIARTLEKKLRQLIAFGIPPAIGMLYGFSLGSQVAFQAGRNLAPLKLGRIDACDPAGVVFDNNATYTSLSVMESATEVQCVCIRAVTSAQRGASATRTG
;
A
#
# COMPACT_ATOMS: atom_id res chain seq x y z
N MET A 1 36.27 -8.47 -49.22
CA MET A 1 35.80 -7.66 -48.07
C MET A 1 34.32 -7.94 -47.89
N VAL A 2 33.95 -8.67 -46.84
CA VAL A 2 32.55 -8.95 -46.50
C VAL A 2 32.16 -7.93 -45.44
N PHE A 3 31.25 -7.01 -45.80
CA PHE A 3 30.70 -6.02 -44.87
C PHE A 3 29.75 -6.74 -43.91
N VAL A 4 30.15 -6.83 -42.64
CA VAL A 4 29.29 -7.28 -41.55
C VAL A 4 28.39 -6.10 -41.17
N ILE A 5 27.10 -6.18 -41.50
CA ILE A 5 26.10 -5.21 -41.05
C ILE A 5 25.78 -5.57 -39.59
N SER A 6 26.39 -4.84 -38.65
CA SER A 6 25.95 -4.85 -37.26
C SER A 6 24.55 -4.27 -37.19
N LEU A 7 23.57 -5.13 -36.92
CA LEU A 7 22.25 -4.74 -36.44
C LEU A 7 22.45 -3.97 -35.13
N HIS A 8 22.26 -2.65 -35.16
CA HIS A 8 22.06 -1.87 -33.95
C HIS A 8 20.82 -2.43 -33.24
N ARG A 9 21.05 -3.16 -32.14
CA ARG A 9 20.05 -3.27 -31.07
C ARG A 9 19.75 -1.83 -30.65
N THR A 10 18.57 -1.35 -31.00
CA THR A 10 17.95 -0.26 -30.27
C THR A 10 17.63 -0.83 -28.89
N ASP A 11 18.50 -0.54 -27.93
CA ASP A 11 18.17 -0.70 -26.53
C ASP A 11 16.87 0.08 -26.29
N ALA A 12 15.81 -0.64 -25.95
CA ALA A 12 14.64 -0.01 -25.37
C ALA A 12 15.15 0.75 -24.15
N ALA A 13 14.96 2.06 -24.15
CA ALA A 13 15.31 2.91 -23.02
C ALA A 13 14.38 2.56 -21.85
N TRP A 14 14.79 1.59 -21.03
CA TRP A 14 14.18 1.31 -19.74
C TRP A 14 14.65 2.44 -18.83
N GLY A 15 13.81 3.47 -18.69
CA GLY A 15 14.10 4.64 -17.87
C GLY A 15 14.56 4.20 -16.48
N ASN A 16 15.79 4.55 -16.13
CA ASN A 16 16.33 4.36 -14.79
C ASN A 16 15.66 5.40 -13.89
N THR A 17 14.46 5.12 -13.39
CA THR A 17 13.73 6.04 -12.52
C THR A 17 14.32 5.97 -11.12
N ASN A 18 15.34 6.79 -10.86
CA ASN A 18 15.90 7.00 -9.53
C ASN A 18 14.89 7.76 -8.65
N TYR A 19 13.86 7.06 -8.17
CA TYR A 19 12.95 7.61 -7.17
C TYR A 19 13.64 7.65 -5.81
N ASN A 20 13.58 8.80 -5.15
CA ASN A 20 13.82 8.88 -3.73
C ASN A 20 12.50 8.61 -3.00
N TYR A 21 12.26 7.34 -2.68
CA TYR A 21 11.02 6.88 -2.06
C TYR A 21 10.66 7.55 -0.72
N ASP A 22 11.62 8.21 -0.05
CA ASP A 22 11.37 8.93 1.19
C ASP A 22 10.79 10.34 0.97
N THR A 23 11.02 10.93 -0.21
CA THR A 23 10.59 12.29 -0.59
C THR A 23 9.53 12.30 -1.69
N ASP A 24 9.56 11.32 -2.59
CA ASP A 24 8.69 11.26 -3.76
C ASP A 24 7.34 10.62 -3.43
N ILE A 25 7.33 9.64 -2.50
CA ILE A 25 6.10 9.10 -1.94
C ILE A 25 5.67 9.98 -0.78
N THR A 26 4.38 10.30 -0.77
CA THR A 26 3.78 11.14 0.26
C THR A 26 2.68 10.41 1.01
N PHE A 27 2.26 11.00 2.11
CA PHE A 27 1.18 10.55 2.96
C PHE A 27 0.17 11.68 3.06
N LEU A 28 -1.03 11.44 2.55
CA LEU A 28 -2.16 12.33 2.75
C LEU A 28 -2.76 12.03 4.13
N ILE A 29 -2.59 12.93 5.08
CA ILE A 29 -3.01 12.77 6.48
C ILE A 29 -4.19 13.70 6.76
N TYR A 30 -5.25 13.18 7.39
CA TYR A 30 -6.35 14.02 7.86
C TYR A 30 -5.94 14.77 9.13
N ASP A 31 -5.95 16.10 9.06
CA ASP A 31 -5.69 16.98 10.19
C ASP A 31 -7.01 17.31 10.89
N TRP A 32 -7.20 16.75 12.08
CA TRP A 32 -8.36 16.97 12.93
C TRP A 32 -8.44 18.40 13.49
N THR A 33 -7.31 19.10 13.61
CA THR A 33 -7.26 20.48 14.11
C THR A 33 -7.76 21.47 13.08
N GLN A 34 -7.52 21.19 11.79
CA GLN A 34 -7.90 22.04 10.66
C GLN A 34 -9.08 21.47 9.84
N SER A 35 -9.55 20.27 10.17
CA SER A 35 -10.60 19.55 9.44
C SER A 35 -10.33 19.43 7.93
N LYS A 36 -9.08 19.19 7.55
CA LYS A 36 -8.64 19.09 6.14
C LYS A 36 -7.53 18.07 5.97
N PHE A 37 -7.30 17.63 4.75
CA PHE A 37 -6.12 16.82 4.43
C PHE A 37 -4.87 17.68 4.25
N SER A 38 -3.73 17.13 4.64
CA SER A 38 -2.40 17.72 4.42
C SER A 38 -1.42 16.64 3.96
N THR A 39 -0.51 17.02 3.07
CA THR A 39 0.45 16.10 2.44
C THR A 39 1.78 16.17 3.15
N HIS A 40 2.30 15.01 3.55
CA HIS A 40 3.56 14.89 4.29
C HIS A 40 4.44 13.78 3.72
N THR A 41 5.73 13.82 4.01
CA THR A 41 6.67 12.76 3.61
C THR A 41 6.95 11.81 4.78
N THR A 42 7.94 10.93 4.61
CA THR A 42 8.45 10.12 5.72
C THR A 42 9.14 10.94 6.80
N ALA A 43 9.50 12.20 6.54
CA ALA A 43 10.18 13.07 7.51
C ALA A 43 9.27 13.50 8.66
N GLU A 44 7.97 13.63 8.41
CA GLU A 44 7.00 14.01 9.44
C GLU A 44 6.70 12.82 10.37
N THR A 45 6.86 13.05 11.67
CA THR A 45 6.72 12.02 12.73
C THR A 45 5.90 12.50 13.92
N ASN A 46 5.58 13.79 13.99
CA ASN A 46 4.81 14.40 15.05
C ASN A 46 3.30 14.36 14.72
N PHE A 47 2.71 13.17 14.89
CA PHE A 47 1.30 12.96 14.54
C PHE A 47 0.32 13.71 15.45
N ASP A 48 0.76 14.17 16.64
CA ASP A 48 -0.05 15.02 17.52
C ASP A 48 -0.44 16.34 16.83
N THR A 49 0.40 16.85 15.92
CA THR A 49 0.11 18.11 15.19
C THR A 49 -1.09 18.00 14.25
N PHE A 50 -1.47 16.77 13.85
CA PHE A 50 -2.65 16.47 13.05
C PHE A 50 -3.83 16.03 13.90
N GLY A 51 -3.69 16.02 15.23
CA GLY A 51 -4.69 15.54 16.18
C GLY A 51 -4.81 14.02 16.26
N CYS A 52 -3.85 13.26 15.73
CA CYS A 52 -3.73 11.83 16.07
C CYS A 52 -3.31 11.70 17.54
N LYS A 53 -3.73 10.63 18.21
CA LYS A 53 -3.36 10.39 19.60
C LYS A 53 -2.75 9.01 19.81
N PRO A 54 -1.86 8.84 20.80
CA PRO A 54 -1.44 7.53 21.25
C PRO A 54 -2.66 6.67 21.62
N ALA A 55 -2.55 5.35 21.43
CA ALA A 55 -3.60 4.36 21.68
C ALA A 55 -4.94 4.54 20.91
N GLU A 56 -5.09 5.54 20.04
CA GLU A 56 -6.18 5.58 19.06
C GLU A 56 -5.80 4.78 17.80
N PRO A 57 -6.76 4.13 17.10
CA PRO A 57 -6.45 3.32 15.93
C PRO A 57 -5.91 4.18 14.78
N PHE A 58 -5.16 3.56 13.86
CA PHE A 58 -4.85 4.17 12.57
C PHE A 58 -5.41 3.34 11.41
N VAL A 59 -5.66 4.02 10.29
CA VAL A 59 -5.95 3.40 8.99
C VAL A 59 -5.03 4.01 7.96
N VAL A 60 -4.38 3.17 7.15
CA VAL A 60 -3.70 3.61 5.94
C VAL A 60 -4.41 3.03 4.72
N ILE A 61 -4.86 3.89 3.83
CA ILE A 61 -5.43 3.51 2.53
C ILE A 61 -4.34 3.46 1.46
N LEU A 62 -4.39 2.43 0.61
CA LEU A 62 -3.45 2.21 -0.48
C LEU A 62 -4.23 2.11 -1.79
N HIS A 63 -3.98 3.08 -2.69
CA HIS A 63 -4.57 3.10 -4.02
C HIS A 63 -3.94 2.03 -4.93
N GLY A 64 -4.46 1.85 -6.14
CA GLY A 64 -3.96 0.92 -7.15
C GLY A 64 -2.98 1.55 -8.14
N TRP A 65 -2.83 0.90 -9.31
CA TRP A 65 -2.07 1.43 -10.44
C TRP A 65 -2.88 2.50 -11.20
N SER A 66 -2.21 3.57 -11.67
CA SER A 66 -2.84 4.76 -12.29
C SER A 66 -3.93 5.41 -11.40
N GLU A 67 -3.65 5.45 -10.10
CA GLU A 67 -4.52 6.07 -9.09
C GLU A 67 -3.66 6.92 -8.13
N GLY A 68 -4.32 7.75 -7.32
CA GLY A 68 -3.66 8.55 -6.30
C GLY A 68 -4.64 9.01 -5.21
N CYS A 69 -4.12 9.41 -4.06
CA CYS A 69 -4.94 9.67 -2.87
C CYS A 69 -5.90 10.84 -3.07
N SER A 70 -5.44 11.90 -3.75
CA SER A 70 -6.24 13.11 -3.97
C SER A 70 -7.03 13.09 -5.28
N ILE A 71 -6.58 12.32 -6.29
CA ILE A 71 -7.16 12.35 -7.65
C ILE A 71 -8.25 11.30 -7.84
N THR A 72 -8.18 10.16 -7.15
CA THR A 72 -9.10 9.03 -7.35
C THR A 72 -10.31 9.11 -6.42
N GLN A 73 -11.53 9.10 -7.00
CA GLN A 73 -12.78 9.30 -6.26
C GLN A 73 -13.02 8.27 -5.14
N TRP A 74 -12.87 6.97 -5.43
CA TRP A 74 -13.12 5.93 -4.44
C TRP A 74 -12.19 6.04 -3.23
N VAL A 75 -10.94 6.53 -3.43
CA VAL A 75 -9.98 6.73 -2.35
C VAL A 75 -10.46 7.84 -1.43
N ARG A 76 -10.92 8.97 -1.99
CA ARG A 76 -11.49 10.08 -1.20
C ARG A 76 -12.74 9.67 -0.43
N ASP A 77 -13.64 8.91 -1.07
CA ASP A 77 -14.86 8.44 -0.42
C ASP A 77 -14.55 7.48 0.73
N THR A 78 -13.56 6.59 0.53
CA THR A 78 -13.10 5.67 1.56
C THR A 78 -12.44 6.41 2.73
N LEU A 79 -11.59 7.39 2.45
CA LEU A 79 -11.00 8.27 3.47
C LEU A 79 -12.09 8.96 4.30
N ASN A 80 -13.09 9.57 3.65
CA ASN A 80 -14.21 10.23 4.33
C ASN A 80 -15.01 9.25 5.21
N ASN A 81 -15.26 8.03 4.72
CA ASN A 81 -15.95 7.01 5.50
C ASN A 81 -15.16 6.63 6.76
N PHE A 82 -13.83 6.49 6.68
CA PHE A 82 -13.02 6.20 7.86
C PHE A 82 -12.96 7.37 8.85
N ILE A 83 -12.95 8.62 8.37
CA ILE A 83 -13.07 9.81 9.22
C ILE A 83 -14.37 9.77 10.02
N ILE A 84 -15.50 9.46 9.37
CA ILE A 84 -16.82 9.47 10.00
C ILE A 84 -17.00 8.29 10.96
N HIS A 85 -16.62 7.08 10.54
CA HIS A 85 -17.03 5.85 11.21
C HIS A 85 -15.97 5.20 12.10
N ARG A 86 -14.67 5.43 11.83
CA ARG A 86 -13.59 4.78 12.58
C ARG A 86 -12.78 5.75 13.44
N LYS A 87 -12.53 6.96 12.93
CA LYS A 87 -11.72 8.00 13.58
C LYS A 87 -10.29 7.51 13.86
N GLY A 88 -9.54 8.29 14.63
CA GLY A 88 -8.12 8.07 14.91
C GLY A 88 -7.23 8.65 13.81
N CYS A 89 -6.06 8.04 13.58
CA CYS A 89 -5.12 8.55 12.60
C CYS A 89 -5.44 8.01 11.20
N ILE A 90 -5.93 8.86 10.31
CA ILE A 90 -6.37 8.47 8.96
C ILE A 90 -5.35 8.98 7.93
N LEU A 91 -4.73 8.04 7.20
CA LEU A 91 -3.70 8.32 6.21
C LEU A 91 -4.02 7.63 4.88
N CYS A 92 -3.48 8.15 3.79
CA CYS A 92 -3.36 7.46 2.52
C CYS A 92 -1.92 7.52 2.03
N LEU A 93 -1.36 6.38 1.61
CA LEU A 93 -0.04 6.29 0.99
C LEU A 93 -0.18 6.70 -0.48
N ASP A 94 0.34 7.88 -0.83
CA ASP A 94 0.29 8.41 -2.19
C ASP A 94 1.62 8.15 -2.90
N TYR A 95 1.61 7.12 -3.75
CA TYR A 95 2.71 6.77 -4.63
C TYR A 95 2.32 7.00 -6.11
N SER A 96 1.36 7.89 -6.38
CA SER A 96 0.88 8.23 -7.73
C SER A 96 1.99 8.71 -8.67
N VAL A 97 3.03 9.39 -8.15
CA VAL A 97 4.22 9.78 -8.94
C VAL A 97 4.92 8.58 -9.60
N ILE A 98 4.77 7.38 -9.02
CA ILE A 98 5.25 6.12 -9.56
C ILE A 98 4.12 5.43 -10.33
N ALA A 99 2.94 5.31 -9.71
CA ALA A 99 1.84 4.50 -10.21
C ALA A 99 1.19 5.03 -11.50
N ASP A 100 1.20 6.35 -11.71
CA ASP A 100 0.55 7.00 -12.85
C ASP A 100 1.52 7.30 -14.00
N ASN A 101 2.81 7.49 -13.67
CA ASN A 101 3.83 7.85 -14.66
C ASN A 101 4.55 6.65 -15.29
N ASN A 102 4.25 5.42 -14.87
CA ASN A 102 4.91 4.21 -15.37
C ASN A 102 3.90 3.14 -15.79
N ASP A 103 4.32 2.28 -16.72
CA ASP A 103 3.54 1.10 -17.09
C ASP A 103 3.44 0.11 -15.92
N TYR A 104 2.39 -0.70 -15.93
CA TYR A 104 2.08 -1.65 -14.87
C TYR A 104 3.27 -2.54 -14.47
N PHE A 105 4.03 -3.08 -15.43
CA PHE A 105 5.13 -4.00 -15.13
C PHE A 105 6.33 -3.29 -14.49
N THR A 106 6.54 -2.02 -14.81
CA THR A 106 7.53 -1.18 -14.14
C THR A 106 7.11 -0.91 -12.69
N VAL A 107 5.84 -0.56 -12.43
CA VAL A 107 5.35 -0.32 -11.06
C VAL A 107 5.40 -1.59 -10.21
N VAL A 108 5.09 -2.76 -10.78
CA VAL A 108 5.18 -4.06 -10.06
C VAL A 108 6.59 -4.33 -9.51
N LYS A 109 7.64 -3.94 -10.24
CA LYS A 109 9.04 -4.08 -9.77
C LYS A 109 9.35 -3.17 -8.57
N MET A 110 8.53 -2.15 -8.32
CA MET A 110 8.70 -1.15 -7.26
C MET A 110 7.80 -1.40 -6.05
N VAL A 111 7.01 -2.48 -6.03
CA VAL A 111 6.14 -2.82 -4.88
C VAL A 111 6.91 -2.94 -3.57
N ASP A 112 8.05 -3.63 -3.60
CA ASP A 112 8.89 -3.84 -2.42
C ASP A 112 9.48 -2.53 -1.84
N PRO A 113 10.10 -1.62 -2.63
CA PRO A 113 10.51 -0.32 -2.09
C PRO A 113 9.33 0.57 -1.66
N ILE A 114 8.19 0.56 -2.37
CA ILE A 114 6.97 1.27 -1.92
C ILE A 114 6.50 0.72 -0.56
N ALA A 115 6.50 -0.61 -0.39
CA ALA A 115 6.12 -1.27 0.84
C ALA A 115 7.08 -0.96 2.00
N ARG A 116 8.38 -0.80 1.74
CA ARG A 116 9.35 -0.32 2.74
C ARG A 116 9.09 1.12 3.18
N THR A 117 8.68 2.01 2.27
CA THR A 117 8.27 3.37 2.65
C THR A 117 7.04 3.35 3.56
N LEU A 118 6.06 2.51 3.24
CA LEU A 118 4.91 2.30 4.10
C LEU A 118 5.32 1.73 5.47
N GLU A 119 6.13 0.67 5.49
CA GLU A 119 6.66 0.06 6.72
C GLU A 119 7.33 1.12 7.62
N LYS A 120 8.17 1.98 7.05
CA LYS A 120 8.81 3.09 7.79
C LYS A 120 7.77 3.98 8.47
N LYS A 121 6.72 4.37 7.75
CA LYS A 121 5.63 5.18 8.34
C LYS A 121 4.84 4.43 9.41
N LEU A 122 4.58 3.13 9.21
CA LEU A 122 3.90 2.30 10.21
C LEU A 122 4.74 2.19 11.49
N ARG A 123 6.06 2.02 11.38
CA ARG A 123 6.98 2.03 12.54
C ARG A 123 6.99 3.39 13.24
N GLN A 124 6.87 4.51 12.50
CA GLN A 124 6.72 5.84 13.10
C GLN A 124 5.42 5.97 13.89
N LEU A 125 4.28 5.50 13.37
CA LEU A 125 3.00 5.48 14.08
C LEU A 125 3.06 4.61 15.36
N ILE A 126 3.79 3.49 15.29
CA ILE A 126 4.00 2.62 16.45
C ILE A 126 4.90 3.28 17.49
N ALA A 127 6.00 3.91 17.07
CA ALA A 127 6.90 4.65 17.95
C ALA A 127 6.23 5.87 18.59
N PHE A 128 5.27 6.48 17.90
CA PHE A 128 4.40 7.54 18.43
C PHE A 128 3.47 7.04 19.55
N GLY A 129 3.26 5.72 19.66
CA GLY A 129 2.49 5.11 20.75
C GLY A 129 1.17 4.49 20.32
N ILE A 130 0.94 4.26 19.03
CA ILE A 130 -0.23 3.51 18.55
C ILE A 130 0.13 2.01 18.46
N PRO A 131 -0.51 1.12 19.24
CA PRO A 131 -0.23 -0.31 19.16
C PRO A 131 -0.54 -0.86 17.75
N PRO A 132 0.33 -1.71 17.17
CA PRO A 132 0.08 -2.25 15.83
C PRO A 132 -1.20 -3.10 15.76
N ALA A 133 -1.62 -3.70 16.88
CA ALA A 133 -2.83 -4.51 16.99
C ALA A 133 -4.14 -3.74 16.72
N ILE A 134 -4.13 -2.40 16.81
CA ILE A 134 -5.28 -1.54 16.47
C ILE A 134 -5.09 -0.77 15.15
N GLY A 135 -3.98 -1.04 14.46
CA GLY A 135 -3.67 -0.51 13.13
C GLY A 135 -4.30 -1.35 12.02
N MET A 136 -4.73 -0.68 10.95
CA MET A 136 -5.32 -1.31 9.78
C MET A 136 -4.76 -0.76 8.46
N LEU A 137 -4.62 -1.64 7.46
CA LEU A 137 -4.44 -1.24 6.07
C LEU A 137 -5.70 -1.56 5.25
N TYR A 138 -6.04 -0.68 4.33
CA TYR A 138 -7.08 -0.90 3.32
C TYR A 138 -6.46 -0.74 1.93
N GLY A 139 -6.28 -1.82 1.19
CA GLY A 139 -5.58 -1.79 -0.10
C GLY A 139 -6.46 -2.26 -1.24
N PHE A 140 -6.42 -1.57 -2.38
CA PHE A 140 -7.10 -1.97 -3.62
C PHE A 140 -6.08 -2.35 -4.70
N SER A 141 -6.36 -3.40 -5.49
CA SER A 141 -5.55 -3.75 -6.66
C SER A 141 -4.07 -3.94 -6.31
N LEU A 142 -3.17 -3.12 -6.88
CA LEU A 142 -1.74 -3.13 -6.57
C LEU A 142 -1.46 -2.69 -5.12
N GLY A 143 -2.29 -1.81 -4.56
CA GLY A 143 -2.22 -1.38 -3.17
C GLY A 143 -2.44 -2.53 -2.19
N SER A 144 -3.23 -3.56 -2.54
CA SER A 144 -3.33 -4.78 -1.73
C SER A 144 -1.99 -5.52 -1.62
N GLN A 145 -1.25 -5.60 -2.72
CA GLN A 145 0.08 -6.26 -2.75
C GLN A 145 1.10 -5.48 -1.92
N VAL A 146 1.07 -4.14 -2.00
CA VAL A 146 1.87 -3.26 -1.13
C VAL A 146 1.51 -3.48 0.34
N ALA A 147 0.22 -3.59 0.68
CA ALA A 147 -0.24 -3.82 2.05
C ALA A 147 0.25 -5.16 2.61
N PHE A 148 0.16 -6.25 1.84
CA PHE A 148 0.66 -7.55 2.26
C PHE A 148 2.17 -7.52 2.47
N GLN A 149 2.92 -6.93 1.55
CA GLN A 149 4.37 -6.83 1.66
C GLN A 149 4.78 -6.00 2.88
N ALA A 150 4.18 -4.82 3.09
CA ALA A 150 4.48 -3.97 4.24
C ALA A 150 4.13 -4.65 5.57
N GLY A 151 2.99 -5.35 5.62
CA GLY A 151 2.59 -6.11 6.79
C GLY A 151 3.56 -7.24 7.15
N ARG A 152 4.11 -7.95 6.15
CA ARG A 152 5.18 -8.95 6.38
C ARG A 152 6.48 -8.31 6.84
N ASN A 153 6.86 -7.17 6.25
CA ASN A 153 8.08 -6.46 6.63
C ASN A 153 8.06 -5.95 8.08
N LEU A 154 6.88 -5.76 8.68
CA LEU A 154 6.74 -5.34 10.08
C LEU A 154 7.15 -6.41 11.11
N ALA A 155 7.34 -7.67 10.70
CA ALA A 155 7.72 -8.75 11.60
C ALA A 155 8.91 -8.37 12.52
N PRO A 156 8.89 -8.76 13.82
CA PRO A 156 7.90 -9.62 14.46
C PRO A 156 6.60 -8.90 14.90
N LEU A 157 6.47 -7.58 14.66
CA LEU A 157 5.23 -6.85 14.94
C LEU A 157 4.15 -7.26 13.94
N LYS A 158 2.89 -7.31 14.40
CA LYS A 158 1.76 -7.69 13.53
C LYS A 158 0.65 -6.66 13.63
N LEU A 159 0.18 -6.21 12.47
CA LEU A 159 -0.98 -5.33 12.38
C LEU A 159 -2.25 -6.06 12.85
N GLY A 160 -3.23 -5.30 13.31
CA GLY A 160 -4.55 -5.82 13.65
C GLY A 160 -5.24 -6.40 12.42
N ARG A 161 -5.32 -5.62 11.34
CA ARG A 161 -6.16 -5.96 10.19
C ARG A 161 -5.63 -5.47 8.86
N ILE A 162 -5.80 -6.27 7.80
CA ILE A 162 -5.66 -5.83 6.41
C ILE A 162 -6.93 -6.21 5.65
N ASP A 163 -7.60 -5.21 5.09
CA ASP A 163 -8.69 -5.41 4.13
C ASP A 163 -8.17 -5.16 2.72
N ALA A 164 -8.26 -6.18 1.89
CA ALA A 164 -7.70 -6.21 0.56
C ALA A 164 -8.83 -6.38 -0.47
N CYS A 165 -9.06 -5.35 -1.28
CA CYS A 165 -10.09 -5.34 -2.32
C CYS A 165 -9.47 -5.61 -3.69
N ASP A 166 -9.89 -6.72 -4.30
CA ASP A 166 -9.48 -7.17 -5.63
C ASP A 166 -7.94 -7.16 -5.82
N PRO A 167 -7.16 -7.88 -4.99
CA PRO A 167 -5.70 -7.87 -5.09
C PRO A 167 -5.25 -8.22 -6.51
N ALA A 168 -4.30 -7.45 -7.05
CA ALA A 168 -3.84 -7.67 -8.42
C ALA A 168 -3.18 -9.05 -8.56
N GLY A 169 -3.70 -9.91 -9.44
CA GLY A 169 -3.15 -11.25 -9.68
C GLY A 169 -2.07 -11.31 -10.76
N VAL A 170 -2.12 -10.43 -11.76
CA VAL A 170 -1.15 -10.39 -12.87
C VAL A 170 0.26 -10.17 -12.32
N VAL A 171 1.21 -11.02 -12.69
CA VAL A 171 2.58 -11.13 -12.12
C VAL A 171 2.64 -11.76 -10.71
N PHE A 172 1.69 -11.49 -9.81
CA PHE A 172 1.78 -11.96 -8.42
C PHE A 172 1.44 -13.45 -8.26
N ASP A 173 0.37 -13.94 -8.88
CA ASP A 173 -0.15 -15.29 -8.66
C ASP A 173 0.79 -16.41 -9.14
N ASN A 174 1.69 -16.10 -10.07
CA ASN A 174 2.65 -17.04 -10.64
C ASN A 174 4.10 -16.77 -10.21
N ASN A 175 4.32 -15.86 -9.27
CA ASN A 175 5.65 -15.48 -8.81
C ASN A 175 5.93 -16.05 -7.42
N ALA A 176 6.93 -16.92 -7.34
CA ALA A 176 7.32 -17.61 -6.11
C ALA A 176 7.66 -16.64 -4.96
N THR A 177 8.19 -15.45 -5.26
CA THR A 177 8.48 -14.43 -4.25
C THR A 177 7.21 -13.99 -3.50
N TYR A 178 6.09 -13.87 -4.21
CA TYR A 178 4.81 -13.40 -3.63
C TYR A 178 3.92 -14.54 -3.12
N THR A 179 4.08 -15.74 -3.67
CA THR A 179 3.26 -16.93 -3.34
C THR A 179 3.89 -17.85 -2.30
N SER A 180 5.20 -17.74 -2.03
CA SER A 180 5.89 -18.57 -1.04
C SER A 180 5.48 -18.28 0.40
N LEU A 181 4.98 -17.06 0.67
CA LEU A 181 4.51 -16.64 1.99
C LEU A 181 3.00 -16.42 1.96
N SER A 182 2.30 -16.94 2.96
CA SER A 182 0.85 -16.73 3.07
C SER A 182 0.55 -15.24 3.28
N VAL A 183 -0.50 -14.73 2.62
CA VAL A 183 -0.99 -13.37 2.92
C VAL A 183 -1.47 -13.27 4.38
N MET A 184 -1.83 -14.38 5.02
CA MET A 184 -2.24 -14.41 6.43
C MET A 184 -1.09 -14.10 7.41
N GLU A 185 0.15 -14.05 6.92
CA GLU A 185 1.31 -13.63 7.72
C GLU A 185 1.41 -12.10 7.85
N SER A 186 0.77 -11.32 6.96
CA SER A 186 0.92 -9.86 6.94
C SER A 186 0.15 -9.13 8.05
N ALA A 187 -0.89 -9.73 8.63
CA ALA A 187 -1.65 -9.16 9.75
C ALA A 187 -2.35 -10.25 10.58
N THR A 188 -2.91 -9.86 11.74
CA THR A 188 -3.67 -10.78 12.61
C THR A 188 -4.96 -11.23 11.93
N GLU A 189 -5.68 -10.29 11.31
CA GLU A 189 -6.84 -10.54 10.47
C GLU A 189 -6.55 -10.06 9.04
N VAL A 190 -6.82 -10.90 8.04
CA VAL A 190 -6.70 -10.52 6.62
C VAL A 190 -7.99 -10.91 5.90
N GLN A 191 -8.69 -9.92 5.35
CA GLN A 191 -9.92 -10.11 4.59
C GLN A 191 -9.68 -9.73 3.13
N CYS A 192 -9.91 -10.67 2.21
CA CYS A 192 -9.86 -10.43 0.77
C CYS A 192 -11.26 -10.37 0.18
N VAL A 193 -11.57 -9.31 -0.57
CA VAL A 193 -12.84 -9.16 -1.29
C VAL A 193 -12.56 -9.10 -2.79
N CYS A 194 -12.82 -10.18 -3.52
CA CYS A 194 -12.57 -10.27 -4.95
C CYS A 194 -13.84 -9.90 -5.74
N ILE A 195 -13.77 -8.86 -6.59
CA ILE A 195 -14.91 -8.40 -7.40
C ILE A 195 -14.71 -8.61 -8.90
N ARG A 196 -13.49 -8.95 -9.35
CA ARG A 196 -13.16 -9.25 -10.76
C ARG A 196 -12.69 -10.68 -11.01
N ALA A 197 -12.87 -11.59 -10.06
CA ALA A 197 -12.46 -12.98 -10.22
C ALA A 197 -13.30 -13.70 -11.30
N VAL A 198 -12.78 -13.74 -12.53
CA VAL A 198 -13.22 -14.73 -13.53
C VAL A 198 -12.53 -16.05 -13.20
N THR A 199 -13.26 -16.92 -12.52
CA THR A 199 -13.06 -18.38 -12.36
C THR A 199 -11.64 -18.93 -12.58
N SER A 200 -10.87 -19.10 -11.50
CA SER A 200 -10.27 -20.41 -11.13
C SER A 200 -9.50 -20.31 -9.81
N ALA A 201 -9.95 -21.10 -8.83
CA ALA A 201 -9.18 -21.55 -7.67
C ALA A 201 -8.65 -20.50 -6.65
N GLN A 202 -9.55 -19.88 -5.88
CA GLN A 202 -9.28 -19.56 -4.47
C GLN A 202 -10.33 -20.22 -3.58
N ARG A 203 -10.25 -21.55 -3.43
CA ARG A 203 -10.81 -22.22 -2.25
C ARG A 203 -9.77 -22.04 -1.14
N GLY A 204 -10.11 -21.28 -0.09
CA GLY A 204 -9.31 -21.37 1.14
C GLY A 204 -9.25 -20.16 2.09
N ALA A 205 -9.97 -19.06 1.85
CA ALA A 205 -9.98 -17.94 2.79
C ALA A 205 -11.41 -17.58 3.22
N SER A 206 -12.05 -18.48 3.96
CA SER A 206 -13.13 -18.13 4.88
C SER A 206 -12.93 -18.93 6.16
N ALA A 207 -12.25 -18.35 7.13
CA ALA A 207 -12.31 -18.82 8.51
C ALA A 207 -13.41 -18.03 9.21
N THR A 208 -14.66 -18.40 8.95
CA THR A 208 -15.79 -17.99 9.77
C THR A 208 -15.64 -18.71 11.11
N ARG A 209 -15.34 -17.99 12.20
CA ARG A 209 -15.45 -18.54 13.55
C ARG A 209 -16.77 -18.04 14.14
N THR A 210 -17.84 -18.80 13.93
CA THR A 210 -19.11 -18.69 14.65
C THR A 210 -19.11 -19.64 15.84
N GLY A 211 -19.51 -19.14 17.01
CA GLY A 211 -19.83 -19.94 18.20
C GLY A 211 -18.76 -19.93 19.27
#